data_AF-A0A954P793-F1
#
_entry.id   AF-A0A954P793-F1
#
_cell.length_a   1.000
_cell.length_b   1.000
_cell.length_c   1.000
_cell.angle_alpha   90.00
_cell.angle_beta   90.00
_cell.angle_gamma   90.00
#
_symmetry.space_group_name_H-M   'P 1'
#
loop_
_entity.id
_entity.type
_entity.pdbx_description
1 polymer ?
#
loop_
_entity_poly.entity_id
_entity_poly.type
_entity_poly.pdbx_seq_one_letter_code
_entity_poly.pdbx_strand_id
1 'polypeptide(L)'
;QKPERRPVRKASAGSPTVRGSAADRKKTTAESGAGAKVAAEAAAARTFAAANHPELIPLLDQLEQSSPRQYQQAVGELARSSERFHRMRQTTPGRYETALAGWKLDSRIRLLAARMSADDSPRLAEDLRHLLQERLAVRQQELKYEHDRLTTRLEQVQQLLGRIEADPAAQVERDFLKVQRMLRRRSSSGKPTRPAGTAVSATRPASSGRPASAGKADRPGSEQSAAQEGAPQRSPVVAPLPQ
;
A
#
# COMPACT_ATOMS: atom_id res chain seq x y z
N GLN A 1 -72.16 -19.41 44.40
CA GLN A 1 -72.18 -20.87 44.44
C GLN A 1 -70.83 -21.40 43.96
N LYS A 2 -70.09 -22.09 44.82
CA LYS A 2 -68.97 -23.00 44.46
C LYS A 2 -69.59 -24.39 44.24
N PRO A 3 -69.04 -25.25 43.36
CA PRO A 3 -67.89 -26.11 43.74
C PRO A 3 -66.86 -26.29 42.60
N GLU A 4 -65.56 -26.23 42.86
CA GLU A 4 -64.65 -27.38 42.99
C GLU A 4 -64.72 -28.47 41.91
N ARG A 5 -63.62 -28.63 41.17
CA ARG A 5 -63.00 -29.92 40.80
C ARG A 5 -61.53 -29.72 40.36
N ARG A 6 -60.61 -30.13 41.23
CA ARG A 6 -59.25 -30.65 40.90
C ARG A 6 -59.38 -32.17 40.75
N PRO A 7 -58.54 -32.90 39.96
CA PRO A 7 -57.18 -33.28 40.42
C PRO A 7 -56.11 -33.42 39.29
N VAL A 8 -54.83 -33.09 39.55
CA VAL A 8 -53.66 -33.94 39.91
C VAL A 8 -53.04 -34.79 38.77
N ARG A 9 -51.86 -34.31 38.32
CA ARG A 9 -50.59 -34.93 37.89
C ARG A 9 -50.47 -36.47 37.71
N LYS A 10 -49.82 -36.89 36.60
CA LYS A 10 -48.61 -37.75 36.48
C LYS A 10 -48.27 -37.90 34.97
N ALA A 11 -47.14 -37.38 34.48
CA ALA A 11 -45.78 -37.94 34.45
C ALA A 11 -45.44 -38.59 33.09
N SER A 12 -44.52 -38.00 32.33
CA SER A 12 -43.54 -38.76 31.55
C SER A 12 -42.31 -37.92 31.28
N ALA A 13 -41.16 -38.43 31.74
CA ALA A 13 -39.84 -37.91 31.49
C ALA A 13 -39.52 -37.93 29.99
N GLY A 14 -39.03 -36.80 29.47
CA GLY A 14 -38.37 -36.71 28.18
C GLY A 14 -37.14 -35.82 28.35
N SER A 15 -35.97 -36.43 28.38
CA SER A 15 -34.67 -35.75 28.40
C SER A 15 -34.54 -34.82 27.18
N PRO A 16 -34.07 -33.56 27.35
CA PRO A 16 -33.74 -32.72 26.23
C PRO A 16 -32.37 -33.13 25.68
N THR A 17 -32.35 -33.83 24.54
CA THR A 17 -31.15 -33.93 23.72
C THR A 17 -30.87 -32.56 23.12
N VAL A 18 -30.01 -31.78 23.79
CA VAL A 18 -29.38 -30.58 23.22
C VAL A 18 -28.36 -31.04 22.18
N ARG A 19 -28.83 -31.31 20.96
CA ARG A 19 -27.96 -31.36 19.77
C ARG A 19 -27.92 -29.96 19.17
N GLY A 20 -27.22 -29.07 19.87
CA GLY A 20 -26.89 -27.74 19.38
C GLY A 20 -26.00 -27.86 18.15
N SER A 21 -26.58 -27.54 17.00
CA SER A 21 -25.95 -27.52 15.69
C SER A 21 -24.66 -26.67 15.71
N ALA A 22 -23.52 -27.29 15.40
CA ALA A 22 -22.24 -26.60 15.25
C ALA A 22 -22.22 -25.63 14.05
N ALA A 23 -23.26 -25.64 13.21
CA ALA A 23 -23.42 -24.72 12.08
C ALA A 23 -23.85 -23.30 12.50
N ASP A 24 -24.59 -23.15 13.61
CA ASP A 24 -25.09 -21.83 14.05
C ASP A 24 -24.03 -21.00 14.79
N ARG A 25 -23.05 -21.62 15.47
CA ARG A 25 -21.97 -20.89 16.15
C ARG A 25 -20.93 -20.27 15.21
N LYS A 26 -20.89 -20.70 13.95
CA LYS A 26 -19.95 -20.17 12.95
C LYS A 26 -20.49 -18.91 12.25
N LYS A 27 -21.80 -18.63 12.34
CA LYS A 27 -22.43 -17.46 11.72
C LYS A 27 -22.29 -16.20 12.58
N THR A 28 -22.41 -16.33 13.91
CA THR A 28 -22.36 -15.18 14.85
C THR A 28 -20.96 -14.60 15.05
N THR A 29 -19.90 -15.38 14.83
CA THR A 29 -18.50 -14.90 14.92
C THR A 29 -18.04 -14.20 13.65
N ALA A 30 -18.55 -14.57 12.48
CA ALA A 30 -18.23 -13.91 11.21
C ALA A 30 -18.92 -12.54 11.07
N GLU A 31 -20.16 -12.40 11.54
CA GLU A 31 -20.91 -11.12 11.50
C GLU A 31 -20.33 -10.06 12.45
N SER A 32 -19.85 -10.46 13.64
CA SER A 32 -19.21 -9.54 14.60
C SER A 32 -17.86 -9.01 14.09
N GLY A 33 -17.04 -9.87 13.48
CA GLY A 33 -15.78 -9.45 12.85
C GLY A 33 -15.97 -8.56 11.62
N ALA A 34 -17.02 -8.81 10.83
CA ALA A 34 -17.36 -7.99 9.68
C ALA A 34 -17.84 -6.59 10.09
N GLY A 35 -18.69 -6.48 11.11
CA GLY A 35 -19.16 -5.20 11.65
C GLY A 35 -18.02 -4.34 12.20
N ALA A 36 -17.09 -4.95 12.94
CA ALA A 36 -15.92 -4.25 13.48
C ALA A 36 -14.98 -3.72 12.37
N LYS A 37 -14.78 -4.49 11.29
CA LYS A 37 -13.98 -4.05 10.14
C LYS A 37 -14.63 -2.88 9.40
N VAL A 38 -15.94 -2.92 9.20
CA VAL A 38 -16.70 -1.83 8.56
C VAL A 38 -16.64 -0.54 9.40
N ALA A 39 -16.73 -0.65 10.73
CA ALA A 39 -16.58 0.50 11.62
C ALA A 39 -15.17 1.13 11.56
N ALA A 40 -14.13 0.30 11.53
CA ALA A 40 -12.75 0.77 11.40
C ALA A 40 -12.50 1.43 10.03
N GLU A 41 -13.03 0.85 8.94
CA GLU A 41 -12.97 1.43 7.59
C GLU A 41 -13.70 2.78 7.52
N ALA A 42 -14.87 2.90 8.16
CA ALA A 42 -15.62 4.14 8.25
C ALA A 42 -14.87 5.24 9.01
N ALA A 43 -14.21 4.92 10.11
CA ALA A 43 -13.39 5.86 10.86
C ALA A 43 -12.19 6.37 10.03
N ALA A 44 -11.50 5.47 9.32
CA ALA A 44 -10.39 5.83 8.45
C ALA A 44 -10.85 6.70 7.27
N ALA A 45 -11.99 6.37 6.65
CA ALA A 45 -12.60 7.14 5.57
C ALA A 45 -12.97 8.56 6.03
N ARG A 46 -13.64 8.70 7.19
CA ARG A 46 -14.01 10.00 7.78
C ARG A 46 -12.77 10.84 8.10
N THR A 47 -11.73 10.24 8.68
CA THR A 47 -10.47 10.94 8.99
C THR A 47 -9.78 11.43 7.71
N PHE A 48 -9.73 10.58 6.68
CA PHE A 48 -9.14 10.93 5.39
C PHE A 48 -9.91 12.05 4.67
N ALA A 49 -11.24 12.00 4.69
CA ALA A 49 -12.10 13.07 4.19
C ALA A 49 -11.85 14.38 4.94
N ALA A 50 -11.89 14.36 6.27
CA ALA A 50 -11.69 15.56 7.10
C ALA A 50 -10.36 16.24 6.81
N ALA A 51 -9.29 15.46 6.62
CA ALA A 51 -7.96 15.99 6.34
C ALA A 51 -7.80 16.58 4.93
N ASN A 52 -8.53 16.05 3.94
CA ASN A 52 -8.27 16.36 2.52
C ASN A 52 -9.37 17.13 1.81
N HIS A 53 -10.63 16.88 2.17
CA HIS A 53 -11.80 17.57 1.64
C HIS A 53 -12.92 17.62 2.70
N PRO A 54 -12.89 18.62 3.61
CA PRO A 54 -13.79 18.67 4.77
C PRO A 54 -15.27 18.83 4.39
N GLU A 55 -15.58 19.36 3.20
CA GLU A 55 -16.97 19.47 2.71
C GLU A 55 -17.66 18.11 2.50
N LEU A 56 -16.90 17.00 2.43
CA LEU A 56 -17.48 15.66 2.36
C LEU A 56 -18.08 15.20 3.69
N ILE A 57 -17.64 15.73 4.82
CA ILE A 57 -18.12 15.31 6.15
C ILE A 57 -19.63 15.54 6.31
N PRO A 58 -20.17 16.76 6.11
CA PRO A 58 -21.61 16.99 6.22
C PRO A 58 -22.42 16.16 5.21
N LEU A 59 -21.86 15.89 4.03
CA LEU A 59 -22.52 15.04 3.03
C LEU A 59 -22.60 13.58 3.46
N LEU A 60 -21.54 13.06 4.07
CA LEU A 60 -21.53 11.71 4.63
C LEU A 60 -22.53 11.58 5.78
N ASP A 61 -22.64 12.59 6.64
CA ASP A 61 -23.63 12.61 7.72
C ASP A 61 -25.08 12.63 7.19
N GLN A 62 -25.34 13.40 6.14
CA GLN A 62 -26.66 13.41 5.48
C GLN A 62 -26.96 12.08 4.76
N LEU A 63 -25.96 11.48 4.11
CA LEU A 63 -26.10 10.17 3.44
C LEU A 63 -26.37 9.05 4.44
N GLU A 64 -25.76 9.09 5.62
CA GLU A 64 -25.99 8.11 6.68
C GLU A 64 -27.47 8.10 7.12
N GLN A 65 -28.09 9.28 7.22
CA GLN A 65 -29.49 9.43 7.62
C GLN A 65 -30.48 9.10 6.50
N SER A 66 -30.20 9.54 5.27
CA SER A 66 -31.14 9.47 4.15
C SER A 66 -31.03 8.18 3.33
N SER A 67 -29.83 7.61 3.21
CA SER A 67 -29.55 6.49 2.30
C SER A 67 -28.38 5.62 2.78
N PRO A 68 -28.63 4.70 3.75
CA PRO A 68 -27.59 3.86 4.34
C PRO A 68 -26.77 3.04 3.34
N ARG A 69 -27.40 2.59 2.24
CA ARG A 69 -26.70 1.87 1.16
C ARG A 69 -25.68 2.75 0.42
N GLN A 70 -26.06 3.98 0.10
CA GLN A 70 -25.17 4.94 -0.59
C GLN A 70 -24.04 5.39 0.35
N TYR A 71 -24.36 5.57 1.63
CA TYR A 71 -23.35 5.82 2.66
C TYR A 71 -22.29 4.71 2.72
N GLN A 72 -22.69 3.44 2.80
CA GLN A 72 -21.75 2.31 2.80
C GLN A 72 -20.88 2.27 1.54
N GLN A 73 -21.46 2.56 0.37
CA GLN A 73 -20.70 2.64 -0.88
C GLN A 73 -19.67 3.78 -0.87
N ALA A 74 -20.08 4.98 -0.45
CA ALA A 74 -19.21 6.15 -0.36
C ALA A 74 -18.06 5.91 0.62
N VAL A 75 -18.37 5.42 1.83
CA VAL A 75 -17.36 5.05 2.83
C VAL A 75 -16.39 4.00 2.28
N GLY A 76 -16.90 2.98 1.57
CA GLY A 76 -16.04 1.96 0.95
C GLY A 76 -15.14 2.50 -0.15
N GLU A 77 -15.58 3.48 -0.94
CA GLU A 77 -14.72 4.18 -1.92
C GLU A 77 -13.65 5.04 -1.23
N LEU A 78 -14.02 5.77 -0.18
CA LEU A 78 -13.09 6.59 0.59
C LEU A 78 -12.04 5.74 1.33
N ALA A 79 -12.44 4.61 1.92
CA ALA A 79 -11.53 3.69 2.58
C ALA A 79 -10.52 3.08 1.60
N ARG A 80 -10.98 2.67 0.40
CA ARG A 80 -10.07 2.20 -0.66
C ARG A 80 -9.12 3.30 -1.13
N SER A 81 -9.61 4.53 -1.24
CA SER A 81 -8.79 5.69 -1.60
C SER A 81 -7.73 5.98 -0.54
N SER A 82 -8.11 6.01 0.74
CA SER A 82 -7.18 6.26 1.85
C SER A 82 -6.10 5.19 1.94
N GLU A 83 -6.46 3.91 1.78
CA GLU A 83 -5.49 2.81 1.76
C GLU A 83 -4.55 2.91 0.56
N ARG A 84 -5.08 3.20 -0.64
CA ARG A 84 -4.27 3.42 -1.85
C ARG A 84 -3.25 4.54 -1.63
N PHE A 85 -3.67 5.66 -1.05
CA PHE A 85 -2.78 6.79 -0.75
C PHE A 85 -1.74 6.45 0.32
N HIS A 86 -2.13 5.71 1.35
CA HIS A 86 -1.20 5.24 2.38
C HIS A 86 -0.11 4.35 1.80
N ARG A 87 -0.47 3.38 0.94
CA ARG A 87 0.49 2.53 0.22
C ARG A 87 1.36 3.32 -0.75
N MET A 88 0.78 4.30 -1.46
CA MET A 88 1.52 5.15 -2.39
C MET A 88 2.57 6.00 -1.68
N ARG A 89 2.25 6.53 -0.49
CA ARG A 89 3.21 7.29 0.33
C ARG A 89 4.43 6.46 0.72
N GLN A 90 4.27 5.16 0.94
CA GLN A 90 5.36 4.25 1.30
C GLN A 90 6.18 3.78 0.08
N THR A 91 5.50 3.47 -1.02
CA THR A 91 6.13 2.83 -2.19
C THR A 91 6.66 3.83 -3.21
N THR A 92 5.95 4.94 -3.40
CA THR A 92 6.23 5.92 -4.45
C THR A 92 5.97 7.35 -3.94
N PRO A 93 6.79 7.84 -2.98
CA PRO A 93 6.56 9.14 -2.35
C PRO A 93 6.55 10.29 -3.36
N GLY A 94 7.35 10.21 -4.42
CA GLY A 94 7.39 11.21 -5.48
C GLY A 94 6.07 11.40 -6.26
N ARG A 95 5.14 10.43 -6.21
CA ARG A 95 3.82 10.53 -6.87
C ARG A 95 2.68 10.87 -5.93
N TYR A 96 2.91 10.73 -4.62
CA TYR A 96 1.88 10.85 -3.61
C TYR A 96 1.23 12.24 -3.63
N GLU A 97 2.03 13.30 -3.66
CA GLU A 97 1.53 14.69 -3.61
C GLU A 97 0.68 15.02 -4.84
N THR A 98 1.16 14.73 -6.04
CA THR A 98 0.43 14.98 -7.30
C THR A 98 -0.85 14.17 -7.37
N ALA A 99 -0.82 12.89 -6.96
CA ALA A 99 -2.00 12.05 -6.94
C ALA A 99 -3.03 12.52 -5.91
N LEU A 100 -2.59 12.98 -4.74
CA LEU A 100 -3.47 13.52 -3.70
C LEU A 100 -4.12 14.83 -4.15
N ALA A 101 -3.37 15.71 -4.80
CA ALA A 101 -3.89 16.92 -5.42
C ALA A 101 -4.97 16.58 -6.46
N GLY A 102 -4.71 15.60 -7.34
CA GLY A 102 -5.68 15.13 -8.32
C GLY A 102 -6.97 14.62 -7.69
N TRP A 103 -6.88 13.83 -6.62
CA TRP A 103 -8.05 13.35 -5.88
C TRP A 103 -8.85 14.48 -5.22
N LYS A 104 -8.18 15.48 -4.65
CA LYS A 104 -8.84 16.67 -4.08
C LYS A 104 -9.61 17.45 -5.15
N LEU A 105 -9.04 17.60 -6.33
CA LEU A 105 -9.71 18.26 -7.45
C LEU A 105 -10.90 17.45 -7.95
N ASP A 106 -10.73 16.14 -8.15
CA ASP A 106 -11.82 15.27 -8.61
C ASP A 106 -13.00 15.27 -7.63
N SER A 107 -12.74 15.26 -6.32
CA SER A 107 -13.80 15.32 -5.29
C SER A 107 -14.54 16.66 -5.30
N ARG A 108 -13.83 17.78 -5.41
CA ARG A 108 -14.44 19.11 -5.56
C ARG A 108 -15.25 19.25 -6.84
N ILE A 109 -14.74 18.75 -7.97
CA ILE A 109 -15.44 18.75 -9.26
C ILE A 109 -16.74 17.96 -9.17
N ARG A 110 -16.73 16.77 -8.55
CA ARG A 110 -17.94 15.97 -8.35
C ARG A 110 -18.96 16.70 -7.49
N LEU A 111 -18.50 17.34 -6.40
CA LEU A 111 -19.36 18.12 -5.52
C LEU A 111 -20.00 19.31 -6.27
N LEU A 112 -19.21 20.04 -7.04
CA LEU A 112 -19.66 21.19 -7.81
C LEU A 112 -20.65 20.76 -8.90
N ALA A 113 -20.36 19.68 -9.63
CA ALA A 113 -21.28 19.11 -10.61
C ALA A 113 -22.62 18.68 -9.99
N ALA A 114 -22.60 18.11 -8.78
CA ALA A 114 -23.82 17.80 -8.04
C ALA A 114 -24.60 19.08 -7.69
N ARG A 115 -23.93 20.16 -7.26
CA ARG A 115 -24.59 21.45 -7.00
C ARG A 115 -25.19 22.05 -8.28
N MET A 116 -24.48 21.97 -9.41
CA MET A 116 -24.98 22.44 -10.71
C MET A 116 -26.24 21.70 -11.16
N SER A 117 -26.38 20.42 -10.81
CA SER A 117 -27.62 19.68 -11.10
C SER A 117 -28.84 20.20 -10.35
N ALA A 118 -28.63 20.92 -9.24
CA ALA A 118 -29.68 21.56 -8.44
C ALA A 118 -29.85 23.06 -8.75
N ASP A 119 -28.77 23.75 -9.15
CA ASP A 119 -28.75 25.18 -9.45
C ASP A 119 -27.83 25.49 -10.63
N ASP A 120 -28.39 25.99 -11.74
CA ASP A 120 -27.66 26.23 -12.99
C ASP A 120 -27.06 27.65 -13.02
N SER A 121 -26.21 27.92 -12.04
CA SER A 121 -25.58 29.22 -11.81
C SER A 121 -24.35 29.43 -12.71
N PRO A 122 -24.23 30.60 -13.39
CA PRO A 122 -23.05 30.90 -14.21
C PRO A 122 -21.76 30.98 -13.39
N ARG A 123 -21.85 31.27 -12.08
CA ARG A 123 -20.68 31.26 -11.19
C ARG A 123 -20.13 29.86 -10.99
N LEU A 124 -21.01 28.86 -10.82
CA LEU A 124 -20.60 27.46 -10.71
C LEU A 124 -19.91 26.98 -11.98
N ALA A 125 -20.39 27.42 -13.16
CA ALA A 125 -19.75 27.09 -14.43
C ALA A 125 -18.31 27.63 -14.53
N GLU A 126 -18.04 28.86 -14.08
CA GLU A 126 -16.69 29.43 -14.04
C GLU A 126 -15.79 28.69 -13.04
N ASP A 127 -16.29 28.41 -11.83
CA ASP A 127 -15.57 27.65 -10.81
C ASP A 127 -15.20 26.24 -11.32
N LEU A 128 -16.11 25.58 -12.05
CA LEU A 128 -15.85 24.28 -12.67
C LEU A 128 -14.74 24.36 -13.71
N ARG A 129 -14.75 25.39 -14.59
CA ARG A 129 -13.70 25.60 -15.58
C ARG A 129 -12.34 25.78 -14.91
N HIS A 130 -12.29 26.56 -13.84
CA HIS A 130 -11.06 26.76 -13.06
C HIS A 130 -10.54 25.44 -12.47
N LEU A 131 -11.39 24.65 -11.81
CA LEU A 131 -11.00 23.35 -11.27
C LEU A 131 -10.53 22.37 -12.36
N LEU A 132 -11.14 22.41 -13.55
CA LEU A 132 -10.71 21.59 -14.69
C LEU A 132 -9.35 22.03 -15.22
N GLN A 133 -9.03 23.33 -15.23
CA GLN A 133 -7.70 23.83 -15.58
C GLN A 133 -6.64 23.36 -14.58
N GLU A 134 -6.92 23.46 -13.27
CA GLU A 134 -6.04 22.92 -12.23
C GLU A 134 -5.82 21.41 -12.39
N ARG A 135 -6.89 20.66 -12.72
CA ARG A 135 -6.81 19.21 -12.95
C ARG A 135 -5.94 18.88 -14.15
N LEU A 136 -6.02 19.66 -15.22
CA LEU A 136 -5.13 19.50 -16.37
C LEU A 136 -3.67 19.76 -15.98
N ALA A 137 -3.39 20.77 -15.17
CA ALA A 137 -2.03 21.04 -14.69
C ALA A 137 -1.47 19.87 -13.83
N VAL A 138 -2.28 19.34 -12.91
CA VAL A 138 -1.90 18.14 -12.13
C VAL A 138 -1.66 16.93 -13.04
N ARG A 139 -2.51 16.73 -14.06
CA ARG A 139 -2.33 15.64 -15.03
C ARG A 139 -1.04 15.79 -15.85
N GLN A 140 -0.68 17.02 -16.22
CA GLN A 140 0.59 17.28 -16.89
C GLN A 140 1.79 16.93 -16.00
N GLN A 141 1.76 17.27 -14.70
CA GLN A 141 2.79 16.85 -13.74
C GLN A 141 2.84 15.31 -13.61
N GLU A 142 1.65 14.69 -13.53
CA GLU A 142 1.33 13.27 -13.78
C GLU A 142 2.29 12.63 -14.80
N LEU A 143 2.11 13.12 -16.02
CA LEU A 143 2.72 12.58 -17.22
C LEU A 143 4.21 12.93 -17.33
N LYS A 144 4.63 14.11 -16.90
CA LYS A 144 6.06 14.50 -16.87
C LYS A 144 6.87 13.57 -15.98
N TYR A 145 6.37 13.28 -14.77
CA TYR A 145 7.03 12.35 -13.88
C TYR A 145 7.18 10.95 -14.49
N GLU A 146 6.13 10.43 -15.14
CA GLU A 146 6.21 9.12 -15.79
C GLU A 146 7.14 9.13 -16.99
N HIS A 147 7.11 10.19 -17.78
CA HIS A 147 8.04 10.38 -18.88
C HIS A 147 9.48 10.26 -18.39
N ASP A 148 9.87 11.04 -17.39
CA ASP A 148 11.26 11.08 -16.89
C ASP A 148 11.70 9.72 -16.33
N ARG A 149 10.81 9.04 -15.61
CA ARG A 149 11.04 7.70 -15.08
C ARG A 149 11.22 6.67 -16.20
N LEU A 150 10.39 6.72 -17.23
CA LEU A 150 10.46 5.80 -18.37
C LEU A 150 11.71 6.06 -19.22
N THR A 151 12.09 7.31 -19.42
CA THR A 151 13.33 7.69 -20.11
C THR A 151 14.55 7.15 -19.39
N THR A 152 14.64 7.35 -18.07
CA THR A 152 15.72 6.78 -17.24
C THR A 152 15.77 5.25 -17.39
N ARG A 153 14.62 4.58 -17.40
CA ARG A 153 14.54 3.13 -17.56
C ARG A 153 14.99 2.69 -18.96
N LEU A 154 14.61 3.44 -19.98
CA LEU A 154 14.97 3.19 -21.37
C LEU A 154 16.48 3.32 -21.57
N GLU A 155 17.11 4.36 -21.01
CA GLU A 155 18.57 4.53 -21.02
C GLU A 155 19.29 3.34 -20.38
N GLN A 156 18.80 2.84 -19.23
CA GLN A 156 19.37 1.65 -18.59
C GLN A 156 19.26 0.42 -19.50
N VAL A 157 18.12 0.21 -20.15
CA VAL A 157 17.92 -0.92 -21.07
C VAL A 157 18.84 -0.79 -22.28
N GLN A 158 18.99 0.41 -22.84
CA GLN A 158 19.92 0.68 -23.95
C GLN A 158 21.37 0.43 -23.55
N GLN A 159 21.79 0.83 -22.35
CA GLN A 159 23.13 0.52 -21.84
C GLN A 159 23.36 -0.98 -21.69
N LEU A 160 22.35 -1.72 -21.22
CA LEU A 160 22.43 -3.18 -21.11
C LEU A 160 22.50 -3.84 -22.49
N LEU A 161 21.70 -3.36 -23.44
CA LEU A 161 21.74 -3.84 -24.81
C LEU A 161 23.11 -3.61 -25.43
N GLY A 162 23.64 -2.39 -25.34
CA GLY A 162 24.98 -2.07 -25.84
C GLY A 162 26.08 -2.90 -25.20
N ARG A 163 25.98 -3.25 -23.91
CA ARG A 163 26.93 -4.17 -23.24
C ARG A 163 26.89 -5.59 -23.80
N ILE A 164 25.71 -6.08 -24.18
CA ILE A 164 25.55 -7.42 -24.77
C ILE A 164 26.02 -7.41 -26.22
N GLU A 165 25.67 -6.37 -26.97
CA GLU A 165 26.04 -6.21 -28.38
C GLU A 165 27.54 -5.98 -28.58
N ALA A 166 28.21 -5.30 -27.65
CA ALA A 166 29.64 -5.04 -27.73
C ALA A 166 30.50 -6.32 -27.65
N ASP A 167 30.06 -7.34 -26.89
CA ASP A 167 30.79 -8.60 -26.77
C ASP A 167 29.84 -9.78 -26.48
N PRO A 168 29.15 -10.31 -27.51
CA PRO A 168 28.21 -11.40 -27.33
C PRO A 168 28.92 -12.69 -26.92
N ALA A 169 30.16 -12.93 -27.39
CA ALA A 169 30.91 -14.14 -27.08
C ALA A 169 31.30 -14.20 -25.59
N ALA A 170 31.82 -13.09 -25.03
CA ALA A 170 32.12 -13.05 -23.60
C ALA A 170 30.85 -13.13 -22.74
N GLN A 171 29.71 -12.62 -23.22
CA GLN A 171 28.44 -12.77 -22.51
C GLN A 171 28.00 -14.24 -22.45
N VAL A 172 28.06 -14.96 -23.57
CA VAL A 172 27.78 -16.40 -23.63
C VAL A 172 28.71 -17.18 -22.69
N GLU A 173 30.01 -16.88 -22.69
CA GLU A 173 30.98 -17.57 -21.83
C GLU A 173 30.71 -17.31 -20.34
N ARG A 174 30.41 -16.05 -19.95
CA ARG A 174 30.01 -15.72 -18.57
C ARG A 174 28.80 -16.51 -18.11
N ASP A 175 27.79 -16.63 -18.97
CA ASP A 175 26.55 -17.33 -18.64
C ASP A 175 26.78 -18.85 -18.62
N PHE A 176 27.59 -19.39 -19.52
CA PHE A 176 28.05 -20.79 -19.48
C PHE A 176 28.74 -21.13 -18.15
N LEU A 177 29.70 -20.32 -17.71
CA LEU A 177 30.41 -20.51 -16.43
C LEU A 177 29.49 -20.43 -15.21
N LYS A 178 28.46 -19.57 -15.22
CA LYS A 178 27.45 -19.52 -14.14
C LYS A 178 26.66 -20.82 -14.06
N VAL A 179 26.18 -21.32 -15.20
CA VAL A 179 25.42 -22.57 -15.28
C VAL A 179 26.28 -23.75 -14.80
N GLN A 180 27.54 -23.84 -15.26
CA GLN A 180 28.47 -24.87 -14.83
C GLN A 180 28.69 -24.81 -13.30
N ARG A 181 28.87 -23.62 -12.73
CA ARG A 181 29.04 -23.42 -11.28
C ARG A 181 27.81 -23.85 -10.47
N MET A 182 26.61 -23.52 -10.95
CA MET A 182 25.35 -23.95 -10.35
C MET A 182 25.22 -25.47 -10.35
N LEU A 183 25.55 -26.12 -11.47
CA LEU A 183 25.49 -27.57 -11.60
C LEU A 183 26.47 -28.26 -10.63
N ARG A 184 27.69 -27.73 -10.51
CA ARG A 184 28.70 -28.25 -9.55
C ARG A 184 28.22 -28.11 -8.10
N ARG A 185 27.65 -26.97 -7.71
CA ARG A 185 27.10 -26.75 -6.35
C ARG A 185 25.96 -27.72 -6.01
N ARG A 186 25.13 -28.07 -7.00
CA ARG A 186 24.01 -29.01 -6.83
C ARG A 186 24.50 -30.46 -6.72
N SER A 187 25.58 -30.80 -7.42
CA SER A 187 26.23 -32.12 -7.31
C SER A 187 26.98 -32.31 -5.98
N SER A 188 27.50 -31.23 -5.38
CA SER A 188 28.21 -31.30 -4.08
C SER A 188 27.30 -31.35 -2.86
N SER A 189 26.03 -30.91 -2.95
CA SER A 189 25.07 -31.01 -1.83
C SER A 189 24.38 -32.38 -1.73
N GLY A 190 24.71 -33.32 -2.61
CA GLY A 190 24.13 -34.67 -2.65
C GLY A 190 24.97 -35.74 -1.95
N LYS A 191 25.93 -35.38 -1.08
CA LYS A 191 26.73 -36.39 -0.38
C LYS A 191 25.93 -36.94 0.82
N PRO A 192 25.65 -38.25 0.86
CA PRO A 192 24.75 -38.86 1.83
C PRO A 192 25.33 -38.79 3.23
N THR A 193 24.50 -38.38 4.18
CA THR A 193 24.66 -38.62 5.61
C THR A 193 24.95 -40.10 5.82
N ARG A 194 26.20 -40.44 6.14
CA ARG A 194 26.57 -41.80 6.53
C ARG A 194 26.09 -42.04 7.97
N PRO A 195 25.50 -43.21 8.27
CA PRO A 195 24.75 -43.44 9.51
C PRO A 195 25.67 -43.66 10.73
N ALA A 196 24.99 -43.55 11.88
CA ALA A 196 25.46 -43.64 13.25
C ALA A 196 26.58 -44.65 13.53
N GLY A 197 27.52 -44.22 14.38
CA GLY A 197 28.53 -45.02 15.05
C GLY A 197 29.09 -44.29 16.27
N THR A 198 28.33 -44.36 17.36
CA THR A 198 28.75 -44.53 18.77
C THR A 198 30.05 -43.87 19.26
N ALA A 199 29.94 -42.87 20.15
CA ALA A 199 30.34 -42.95 21.56
C ALA A 199 30.50 -41.54 22.20
N VAL A 200 29.59 -41.15 23.08
CA VAL A 200 29.76 -41.07 24.56
C VAL A 200 30.24 -39.69 25.07
N SER A 201 29.25 -38.98 25.63
CA SER A 201 29.26 -38.21 26.89
C SER A 201 30.49 -37.41 27.32
N ALA A 202 30.32 -36.08 27.46
CA ALA A 202 30.62 -35.37 28.71
C ALA A 202 29.98 -33.96 28.73
N THR A 203 28.90 -33.86 29.51
CA THR A 203 28.67 -32.85 30.56
C THR A 203 28.88 -31.35 30.25
N ARG A 204 27.73 -30.66 30.12
CA ARG A 204 27.53 -29.23 30.44
C ARG A 204 28.07 -28.93 31.86
N PRO A 205 28.61 -27.73 32.10
CA PRO A 205 27.72 -26.73 32.72
C PRO A 205 27.90 -25.31 32.17
N ALA A 206 26.84 -24.54 32.37
CA ALA A 206 26.79 -23.12 32.10
C ALA A 206 27.66 -22.36 33.11
N SER A 207 28.47 -21.42 32.64
CA SER A 207 28.89 -20.27 33.44
C SER A 207 28.80 -19.00 32.59
N SER A 208 27.85 -18.16 32.98
CA SER A 208 27.80 -16.74 32.66
C SER A 208 28.94 -16.02 33.38
N GLY A 209 29.66 -15.13 32.71
CA GLY A 209 30.60 -14.25 33.40
C GLY A 209 31.70 -13.70 32.51
N ARG A 210 31.33 -12.74 31.66
CA ARG A 210 32.21 -11.83 30.94
C ARG A 210 33.12 -11.07 31.93
N PRO A 211 34.41 -10.89 31.60
CA PRO A 211 34.98 -9.54 31.72
C PRO A 211 35.82 -9.14 30.49
N ALA A 212 36.20 -7.87 30.52
CA ALA A 212 36.62 -7.01 29.42
C ALA A 212 38.14 -7.04 29.11
N SER A 213 38.53 -6.12 28.21
CA SER A 213 39.88 -5.70 27.77
C SER A 213 40.34 -6.36 26.47
N ALA A 214 41.06 -5.72 25.54
CA ALA A 214 41.48 -4.34 25.32
C ALA A 214 42.18 -4.30 23.93
N GLY A 215 42.37 -3.09 23.37
CA GLY A 215 43.27 -2.82 22.23
C GLY A 215 42.53 -2.33 21.00
N LYS A 216 42.29 -1.02 20.75
CA LYS A 216 43.12 0.20 20.74
C LYS A 216 43.88 0.40 19.41
N ALA A 217 43.90 1.66 18.99
CA ALA A 217 44.66 2.32 17.91
C ALA A 217 43.93 2.42 16.54
N ASP A 218 43.33 3.55 16.13
CA ASP A 218 43.84 4.93 15.96
C ASP A 218 44.53 5.12 14.60
N ARG A 219 43.85 5.80 13.66
CA ARG A 219 44.45 6.89 12.89
C ARG A 219 43.41 7.75 12.12
N PRO A 220 43.53 9.09 12.20
CA PRO A 220 42.68 10.06 11.51
C PRO A 220 43.32 10.64 10.24
N GLY A 221 42.51 11.38 9.46
CA GLY A 221 42.97 12.56 8.72
C GLY A 221 43.24 12.38 7.23
N SER A 222 42.39 13.00 6.40
CA SER A 222 42.75 13.62 5.11
C SER A 222 41.59 14.52 4.65
N GLU A 223 41.61 15.77 5.11
CA GLU A 223 40.88 16.87 4.48
C GLU A 223 41.73 17.47 3.33
N GLN A 224 41.04 18.18 2.44
CA GLN A 224 41.50 19.28 1.56
C GLN A 224 41.95 18.98 0.12
N SER A 225 41.05 19.29 -0.82
CA SER A 225 41.27 20.17 -1.99
C SER A 225 40.06 20.04 -2.93
N ALA A 226 39.53 21.05 -3.60
CA ALA A 226 39.79 22.47 -3.65
C ALA A 226 38.57 23.09 -4.37
N ALA A 227 38.38 24.39 -4.20
CA ALA A 227 37.37 25.21 -4.83
C ALA A 227 37.36 25.10 -6.38
N GLN A 228 36.18 25.20 -6.98
CA GLN A 228 36.04 26.04 -8.17
C GLN A 228 34.61 26.58 -8.33
N GLU A 229 34.54 27.90 -8.25
CA GLU A 229 33.44 28.76 -8.68
C GLU A 229 33.13 28.60 -10.17
N GLY A 230 31.86 28.76 -10.55
CA GLY A 230 31.44 28.78 -11.95
C GLY A 230 29.94 29.02 -12.09
N ALA A 231 29.54 30.28 -12.03
CA ALA A 231 28.19 30.78 -12.28
C ALA A 231 27.82 30.75 -13.79
N PRO A 232 26.58 31.12 -14.20
CA PRO A 232 25.79 30.45 -15.23
C PRO A 232 26.04 30.95 -16.66
N GLN A 233 25.91 30.06 -17.65
CA GLN A 233 25.72 30.45 -19.05
C GLN A 233 24.24 30.39 -19.46
N ARG A 234 23.79 31.55 -19.95
CA ARG A 234 22.51 31.84 -20.60
C ARG A 234 22.50 31.29 -22.04
N SER A 235 21.35 30.71 -22.42
CA SER A 235 20.58 30.75 -23.71
C SER A 235 21.30 30.55 -25.07
N PRO A 236 20.62 29.93 -26.08
CA PRO A 236 19.52 30.57 -26.83
C PRO A 236 18.31 29.65 -27.06
N VAL A 237 17.07 30.13 -26.86
CA VAL A 237 16.16 30.65 -27.92
C VAL A 237 16.24 29.83 -29.21
N VAL A 238 15.34 28.84 -29.34
CA VAL A 238 14.97 28.24 -30.63
C VAL A 238 13.68 28.92 -31.08
N ALA A 239 13.79 29.66 -32.19
CA ALA A 239 12.65 30.23 -32.90
C ALA A 239 11.91 29.14 -33.71
N PRO A 240 10.60 29.29 -33.97
CA PRO A 240 9.82 28.34 -34.75
C PRO A 240 10.04 28.52 -36.26
N LEU A 241 10.10 27.40 -36.99
CA LEU A 241 10.00 27.36 -38.46
C LEU A 241 8.51 27.42 -38.87
N PRO A 242 8.16 28.22 -39.90
CA PRO A 242 6.85 28.15 -40.54
C PRO A 242 6.82 27.05 -41.59
N GLN A 243 5.71 26.30 -41.66
CA GLN A 243 5.05 25.86 -42.91
C GLN A 243 3.56 25.63 -42.62
#